data_AF-A0AA38LM44-F1
#
_entry.id   AF-A0AA38LM44-F1
#
_cell.length_a   1.000
_cell.length_b   1.000
_cell.length_c   1.000
_cell.angle_alpha   90.00
_cell.angle_beta   90.00
_cell.angle_gamma   90.00
#
_symmetry.space_group_name_H-M   'P 1'
#
loop_
_entity.id
_entity.type
_entity.pdbx_description
1 polymer ?
#
loop_
_entity_poly.entity_id
_entity_poly.type
_entity_poly.pdbx_seq_one_letter_code
_entity_poly.pdbx_strand_id
1 'polypeptide(L)'
;VEAVRMVEDLLSDIKDISFINDCIQLSLRTCIPAMGGSLCQFKIDCIKESSTVEHRVTIKLVAENMTLQDAELVPNDVPIDDIVHAAKTISDSVTPVAISKLRGQLDFLVKEIQFRIYCHNIRLAVLECDAKVSRNSFQYSERDQVITVHVFGGIKAFIKIPQNWPVSTSPLKLISMKPLDESAGDISLVMLCKAMEILNTVELSRRQNLLLFIDA
;
A
#
# COMPACT_ATOMS: atom_id res chain seq x y z
N VAL A 1 5.09 -34.68 3.16
CA VAL A 1 3.63 -34.95 3.03
C VAL A 1 2.84 -34.27 4.15
N GLU A 2 3.10 -34.59 5.43
CA GLU A 2 2.35 -33.96 6.55
C GLU A 2 2.53 -32.43 6.67
N ALA A 3 3.76 -31.93 6.54
CA ALA A 3 4.04 -30.49 6.60
C ALA A 3 3.40 -29.71 5.44
N VAL A 4 3.34 -30.31 4.25
CA VAL A 4 2.68 -29.73 3.07
C VAL A 4 1.17 -29.62 3.32
N ARG A 5 0.55 -30.70 3.80
CA ARG A 5 -0.88 -30.73 4.12
C ARG A 5 -1.27 -29.71 5.19
N MET A 6 -0.44 -29.49 6.20
CA MET A 6 -0.68 -28.46 7.22
C MET A 6 -0.58 -27.03 6.68
N VAL A 7 0.33 -26.77 5.73
CA VAL A 7 0.43 -25.47 5.06
C VAL A 7 -0.78 -25.26 4.14
N GLU A 8 -1.25 -26.30 3.46
CA GLU A 8 -2.50 -26.27 2.68
C GLU A 8 -3.71 -26.00 3.59
N ASP A 9 -3.81 -26.66 4.75
CA ASP A 9 -4.88 -26.41 5.73
C ASP A 9 -4.83 -24.96 6.26
N LEU A 10 -3.63 -24.43 6.54
CA LEU A 10 -3.42 -23.06 7.03
C LEU A 10 -3.83 -22.01 6.00
N LEU A 11 -3.53 -22.27 4.73
CA LEU A 11 -3.74 -21.35 3.63
C LEU A 11 -5.02 -21.70 2.85
N SER A 12 -5.92 -22.49 3.43
CA SER A 12 -7.14 -23.00 2.78
C SER A 12 -8.06 -21.90 2.22
N ASP A 13 -7.99 -20.68 2.76
CA ASP A 13 -8.70 -19.51 2.25
C ASP A 13 -8.07 -18.88 0.99
N ILE A 14 -6.85 -19.29 0.63
CA ILE A 14 -6.09 -18.82 -0.54
C ILE A 14 -6.29 -19.82 -1.69
N LYS A 15 -6.66 -19.29 -2.85
CA LYS A 15 -6.75 -20.10 -4.08
C LYS A 15 -5.35 -20.34 -4.66
N ASP A 16 -5.17 -21.53 -5.24
CA ASP A 16 -3.98 -21.89 -6.04
C ASP A 16 -2.66 -21.85 -5.25
N ILE A 17 -2.51 -22.79 -4.31
CA ILE A 17 -1.25 -23.07 -3.61
C ILE A 17 -0.48 -24.13 -4.40
N SER A 18 0.81 -23.91 -4.63
CA SER A 18 1.70 -24.92 -5.17
C SER A 18 3.03 -24.95 -4.44
N PHE A 19 3.59 -26.15 -4.29
CA PHE A 19 4.89 -26.37 -3.69
C PHE A 19 5.86 -26.79 -4.80
N ILE A 20 6.85 -25.94 -5.07
CA ILE A 20 7.84 -26.17 -6.11
C ILE A 20 9.22 -26.12 -5.43
N ASN A 21 9.83 -27.29 -5.28
CA ASN A 21 11.08 -27.46 -4.50
C ASN A 21 10.92 -26.92 -3.07
N ASP A 22 11.82 -26.04 -2.62
CA ASP A 22 11.81 -25.38 -1.31
C ASP A 22 10.97 -24.09 -1.28
N CYS A 23 10.10 -23.88 -2.27
CA CYS A 23 9.27 -22.69 -2.40
C CYS A 23 7.77 -23.01 -2.26
N ILE A 24 7.06 -22.14 -1.55
CA ILE A 24 5.60 -22.07 -1.55
C ILE A 24 5.18 -20.96 -2.50
N GLN A 25 4.37 -21.28 -3.49
CA GLN A 25 3.80 -20.30 -4.40
C GLN A 25 2.30 -20.16 -4.15
N LEU A 26 1.85 -18.91 -3.99
CA LEU A 26 0.49 -18.54 -3.64
C LEU A 26 -0.06 -17.56 -4.69
N SER A 27 -1.32 -17.71 -5.06
CA SER A 27 -2.06 -16.69 -5.81
C SER A 27 -2.95 -15.87 -4.89
N LEU A 28 -2.65 -14.59 -4.74
CA LEU A 28 -3.42 -13.64 -3.96
C LEU A 28 -4.30 -12.83 -4.88
N ARG A 29 -5.62 -12.93 -4.72
CA ARG A 29 -6.58 -12.07 -5.41
C ARG A 29 -7.08 -11.01 -4.47
N THR A 30 -6.89 -9.75 -4.85
CA THR A 30 -7.40 -8.60 -4.11
C THR A 30 -8.45 -7.89 -4.93
N CYS A 31 -9.55 -7.50 -4.28
CA CYS A 31 -10.59 -6.72 -4.93
C CYS A 31 -10.18 -5.25 -5.03
N ILE A 32 -10.51 -4.63 -6.15
CA ILE A 32 -10.52 -3.18 -6.30
C ILE A 32 -11.95 -2.73 -6.04
N PRO A 33 -12.24 -2.08 -4.90
CA PRO A 33 -13.59 -1.59 -4.63
C PRO A 33 -13.98 -0.53 -5.66
N ALA A 34 -15.24 -0.58 -6.08
CA ALA A 34 -15.78 0.42 -6.99
C ALA A 34 -15.85 1.79 -6.29
N MET A 35 -15.30 2.82 -6.92
CA MET A 35 -15.39 4.19 -6.40
C MET A 35 -16.73 4.81 -6.83
N GLY A 36 -17.53 5.30 -5.87
CA GLY A 36 -18.83 5.91 -6.13
C GLY A 36 -18.90 7.40 -5.77
N GLY A 37 -19.77 8.16 -6.47
CA GLY A 37 -20.21 9.51 -6.07
C GLY A 37 -19.34 10.70 -6.51
N SER A 38 -19.81 11.92 -6.22
CA SER A 38 -19.24 13.20 -6.69
C SER A 38 -17.97 13.66 -5.96
N LEU A 39 -17.44 12.85 -5.04
CA LEU A 39 -16.26 13.18 -4.22
C LEU A 39 -15.31 11.97 -4.05
N CYS A 40 -15.39 10.98 -4.96
CA CYS A 40 -14.55 9.79 -4.92
C CYS A 40 -14.49 9.17 -3.51
N GLN A 41 -15.66 9.06 -2.87
CA GLN A 41 -15.73 8.53 -1.51
C GLN A 41 -15.51 7.03 -1.54
N PHE A 42 -14.50 6.62 -0.77
CA PHE A 42 -14.20 5.22 -0.57
C PHE A 42 -15.35 4.55 0.19
N LYS A 43 -16.15 3.74 -0.52
CA LYS A 43 -17.17 2.89 0.09
C LYS A 43 -16.80 1.44 -0.16
N ILE A 44 -16.59 0.69 0.92
CA ILE A 44 -16.21 -0.73 0.88
C ILE A 44 -17.46 -1.55 0.49
N ASP A 45 -17.86 -1.48 -0.78
CA ASP A 45 -18.94 -2.31 -1.33
C ASP A 45 -18.33 -3.30 -2.34
N CYS A 46 -17.68 -4.37 -1.85
CA CYS A 46 -17.00 -5.39 -2.67
C CYS A 46 -17.96 -6.35 -3.44
N ILE A 47 -19.25 -6.03 -3.55
CA ILE A 47 -20.30 -7.05 -3.76
C ILE A 47 -20.88 -7.09 -5.18
N LYS A 48 -20.64 -6.12 -6.08
CA LYS A 48 -21.36 -6.12 -7.37
C LYS A 48 -20.58 -6.05 -8.68
N GLU A 49 -19.36 -5.53 -8.74
CA GLU A 49 -18.54 -5.50 -9.98
C GLU A 49 -17.15 -4.93 -9.62
N SER A 50 -16.39 -5.63 -8.79
CA SER A 50 -15.00 -5.22 -8.51
C SER A 50 -14.07 -5.89 -9.51
N SER A 51 -13.19 -5.11 -10.15
CA SER A 51 -12.03 -5.69 -10.83
C SER A 51 -11.13 -6.32 -9.77
N THR A 52 -10.57 -7.49 -10.06
CA THR A 52 -9.62 -8.17 -9.17
C THR A 52 -8.22 -8.09 -9.74
N VAL A 53 -7.24 -7.74 -8.91
CA VAL A 53 -5.83 -7.86 -9.27
C VAL A 53 -5.30 -9.16 -8.68
N GLU A 54 -4.62 -9.95 -9.50
CA GLU A 54 -3.96 -11.18 -9.10
C GLU A 54 -2.47 -10.92 -8.93
N HIS A 55 -1.98 -11.15 -7.72
CA HIS A 55 -0.57 -11.12 -7.38
C HIS A 55 -0.11 -12.52 -7.03
N ARG A 56 1.05 -12.94 -7.52
CA ARG A 56 1.67 -14.20 -7.12
C ARG A 56 2.77 -13.93 -6.11
N VAL A 57 2.72 -14.64 -4.98
CA VAL A 57 3.75 -14.60 -3.95
C VAL A 57 4.54 -15.90 -4.02
N THR A 58 5.86 -15.79 -4.10
CA THR A 58 6.77 -16.94 -3.99
C THR A 58 7.55 -16.81 -2.69
N ILE A 59 7.30 -17.71 -1.75
CA ILE A 59 7.93 -17.75 -0.44
C ILE A 59 9.03 -18.81 -0.48
N LYS A 60 10.28 -18.40 -0.24
CA LYS A 60 11.43 -19.30 -0.17
C LYS A 60 11.64 -19.75 1.27
N LEU A 61 11.78 -21.05 1.48
CA LEU A 61 12.07 -21.64 2.78
C LEU A 61 13.49 -22.21 2.80
N VAL A 62 14.12 -22.19 3.97
CA VAL A 62 15.36 -22.92 4.20
C VAL A 62 15.03 -24.40 4.42
N ALA A 63 15.51 -25.29 3.53
CA ALA A 63 15.17 -26.71 3.54
C ALA A 63 15.44 -27.42 4.88
N GLU A 64 16.52 -27.05 5.58
CA GLU A 64 16.98 -27.72 6.81
C GLU A 64 16.05 -27.49 8.01
N ASN A 65 15.44 -26.30 8.11
CA ASN A 65 14.71 -25.88 9.30
C ASN A 65 13.31 -25.34 9.00
N MET A 66 12.89 -25.35 7.73
CA MET A 66 11.60 -24.87 7.25
C MET A 66 11.29 -23.44 7.74
N THR A 67 12.31 -22.57 7.76
CA THR A 67 12.15 -21.16 8.14
C THR A 67 12.04 -20.26 6.92
N LEU A 68 11.33 -19.15 7.08
CA LEU A 68 11.21 -18.12 6.05
C LEU A 68 12.59 -17.55 5.66
N GLN A 69 13.04 -17.83 4.45
CA GLN A 69 14.26 -17.28 3.88
C GLN A 69 14.00 -15.95 3.18
N ASP A 70 12.96 -15.89 2.35
CA ASP A 70 12.65 -14.73 1.53
C ASP A 70 11.23 -14.81 0.96
N ALA A 71 10.72 -13.71 0.41
CA ALA A 71 9.52 -13.75 -0.42
C ALA A 71 9.59 -12.74 -1.57
N GLU A 72 9.04 -13.12 -2.72
CA GLU A 72 8.96 -12.29 -3.91
C GLU A 72 7.49 -12.11 -4.33
N LEU A 73 7.15 -10.88 -4.74
CA LEU A 73 5.83 -10.53 -5.25
C LEU A 73 5.89 -10.28 -6.76
N VAL A 74 4.94 -10.86 -7.50
CA VAL A 74 4.79 -10.65 -8.94
C VAL A 74 3.35 -10.23 -9.24
N PRO A 75 3.11 -9.05 -9.85
CA PRO A 75 4.11 -8.03 -10.19
C PRO A 75 4.80 -7.40 -8.95
N ASN A 76 5.99 -6.83 -9.14
CA ASN A 76 6.75 -6.15 -8.08
C ASN A 76 6.39 -4.66 -8.02
N ASP A 77 5.08 -4.39 -7.98
CA ASP A 77 4.50 -3.05 -7.86
C ASP A 77 4.37 -2.59 -6.41
N VAL A 78 4.32 -3.55 -5.48
CA VAL A 78 4.22 -3.33 -4.04
C VAL A 78 5.48 -3.86 -3.34
N PRO A 79 6.26 -2.99 -2.64
CA PRO A 79 7.42 -3.43 -1.87
C PRO A 79 6.97 -4.20 -0.63
N ILE A 80 7.61 -5.36 -0.41
CA ILE A 80 7.30 -6.28 0.70
C ILE A 80 8.51 -6.59 1.60
N ASP A 81 9.67 -6.00 1.33
CA ASP A 81 10.92 -6.30 2.04
C ASP A 81 10.82 -6.08 3.55
N ASP A 82 10.10 -5.03 3.95
CA ASP A 82 9.82 -4.69 5.35
C ASP A 82 8.91 -5.73 6.00
N ILE A 83 7.91 -6.22 5.27
CA ILE A 83 6.99 -7.28 5.72
C ILE A 83 7.75 -8.60 5.87
N VAL A 84 8.61 -8.96 4.91
CA VAL A 84 9.46 -10.16 4.96
C VAL A 84 10.41 -10.08 6.15
N HIS A 85 11.03 -8.93 6.38
CA HIS A 85 11.90 -8.71 7.53
C HIS A 85 11.14 -8.86 8.85
N ALA A 86 9.96 -8.23 8.98
CA ALA A 86 9.12 -8.36 10.16
C ALA A 86 8.68 -9.82 10.39
N ALA A 87 8.25 -10.52 9.35
CA ALA A 87 7.86 -11.92 9.40
C ALA A 87 9.02 -12.81 9.88
N LYS A 88 10.25 -12.53 9.43
CA LYS A 88 11.45 -13.21 9.96
C LYS A 88 11.53 -13.03 11.46
N THR A 89 11.44 -11.81 12.00
CA THR A 89 11.60 -11.53 13.45
C THR A 89 10.53 -12.13 14.38
N ILE A 90 9.35 -12.50 13.86
CA ILE A 90 8.34 -13.25 14.63
C ILE A 90 8.94 -14.58 15.14
N SER A 91 10.04 -15.03 14.54
CA SER A 91 10.81 -16.20 14.92
C SER A 91 11.36 -16.24 16.34
N ASP A 92 11.56 -15.09 16.97
CA ASP A 92 12.49 -15.00 18.10
C ASP A 92 11.81 -15.13 19.46
N SER A 93 10.47 -15.16 19.53
CA SER A 93 9.80 -14.87 20.80
C SER A 93 9.06 -16.01 21.51
N VAL A 94 8.55 -17.11 20.92
CA VAL A 94 7.55 -17.93 21.68
C VAL A 94 7.52 -19.47 21.53
N THR A 95 8.07 -20.17 20.52
CA THR A 95 7.85 -21.65 20.47
C THR A 95 9.06 -22.50 20.01
N PRO A 96 9.38 -23.62 20.71
CA PRO A 96 10.47 -24.53 20.35
C PRO A 96 10.14 -25.48 19.18
N VAL A 97 8.95 -25.40 18.59
CA VAL A 97 8.52 -26.29 17.50
C VAL A 97 8.61 -25.52 16.17
N ALA A 98 9.50 -25.96 15.27
CA ALA A 98 9.72 -25.33 13.96
C ALA A 98 8.43 -25.12 13.14
N ILE A 99 7.43 -26.00 13.32
CA ILE A 99 6.16 -25.98 12.60
C ILE A 99 5.24 -24.83 13.09
N SER A 100 5.10 -24.61 14.41
CA SER A 100 4.28 -23.50 14.93
C SER A 100 4.88 -22.13 14.57
N LYS A 101 6.20 -22.09 14.50
CA LYS A 101 6.96 -20.92 14.06
C LYS A 101 6.66 -20.57 12.61
N LEU A 102 6.84 -21.51 11.68
CA LEU A 102 6.54 -21.29 10.26
C LEU A 102 5.08 -20.87 10.06
N ARG A 103 4.14 -21.47 10.79
CA ARG A 103 2.73 -21.10 10.76
C ARG A 103 2.50 -19.62 11.07
N GLY A 104 3.09 -19.11 12.16
CA GLY A 104 2.96 -17.70 12.54
C GLY A 104 3.60 -16.76 11.51
N GLN A 105 4.73 -17.15 10.93
CA GLN A 105 5.40 -16.37 9.88
C GLN A 105 4.55 -16.29 8.60
N LEU A 106 4.02 -17.42 8.14
CA LEU A 106 3.20 -17.47 6.93
C LEU A 106 1.87 -16.73 7.11
N ASP A 107 1.19 -16.91 8.26
CA ASP A 107 -0.06 -16.22 8.56
C ASP A 107 0.12 -14.70 8.56
N PHE A 108 1.15 -14.21 9.25
CA PHE A 108 1.49 -12.78 9.25
C PHE A 108 1.86 -12.28 7.85
N LEU A 109 2.76 -12.98 7.16
CA LEU A 109 3.28 -12.58 5.85
C LEU A 109 2.15 -12.44 4.84
N VAL A 110 1.28 -13.45 4.73
CA VAL A 110 0.15 -13.45 3.80
C VAL A 110 -0.79 -12.30 4.11
N LYS A 111 -1.21 -12.13 5.37
CA LYS A 111 -2.17 -11.09 5.76
C LYS A 111 -1.63 -9.69 5.48
N GLU A 112 -0.38 -9.42 5.83
CA GLU A 112 0.23 -8.11 5.61
C GLU A 112 0.47 -7.82 4.12
N ILE A 113 0.90 -8.82 3.33
CA ILE A 113 1.02 -8.66 1.88
C ILE A 113 -0.34 -8.37 1.25
N GLN A 114 -1.37 -9.15 1.57
CA GLN A 114 -2.74 -8.94 1.08
C GLN A 114 -3.24 -7.54 1.45
N PHE A 115 -3.04 -7.12 2.70
CA PHE A 115 -3.47 -5.80 3.17
C PHE A 115 -2.72 -4.67 2.46
N ARG A 116 -1.40 -4.83 2.22
CA ARG A 116 -0.61 -3.84 1.50
C ARG A 116 -1.04 -3.72 0.03
N ILE A 117 -1.25 -4.84 -0.66
CA ILE A 117 -1.77 -4.86 -2.03
C ILE A 117 -3.14 -4.18 -2.08
N TYR A 118 -4.02 -4.50 -1.14
CA TYR A 118 -5.33 -3.87 -1.04
C TYR A 118 -5.20 -2.35 -0.89
N CYS A 119 -4.36 -1.87 0.03
CA CYS A 119 -4.10 -0.44 0.18
C CYS A 119 -3.57 0.20 -1.10
N HIS A 120 -2.59 -0.44 -1.76
CA HIS A 120 -2.03 0.03 -3.03
C HIS A 120 -3.11 0.22 -4.11
N ASN A 121 -3.93 -0.80 -4.31
CA ASN A 121 -5.01 -0.77 -5.29
C ASN A 121 -6.03 0.34 -5.02
N ILE A 122 -6.37 0.56 -3.75
CA ILE A 122 -7.27 1.65 -3.39
C ILE A 122 -6.64 3.01 -3.67
N ARG A 123 -5.35 3.20 -3.35
CA ARG A 123 -4.65 4.46 -3.64
C ARG A 123 -4.72 4.79 -5.12
N LEU A 124 -4.44 3.82 -5.97
CA LEU A 124 -4.53 3.99 -7.42
C LEU A 124 -5.94 4.38 -7.85
N ALA A 125 -6.97 3.71 -7.30
CA ALA A 125 -8.36 4.04 -7.60
C ALA A 125 -8.77 5.45 -7.14
N VAL A 126 -8.33 5.89 -5.95
CA VAL A 126 -8.55 7.26 -5.44
C VAL A 126 -7.89 8.26 -6.38
N LEU A 127 -6.62 8.07 -6.71
CA LEU A 127 -5.86 8.99 -7.56
C LEU A 127 -6.45 9.09 -8.97
N GLU A 128 -6.88 7.97 -9.55
CA GLU A 128 -7.53 7.95 -10.86
C GLU A 128 -8.88 8.69 -10.83
N CYS A 129 -9.66 8.52 -9.75
CA CYS A 129 -10.93 9.21 -9.58
C CYS A 129 -10.72 10.72 -9.37
N ASP A 130 -9.79 11.11 -8.51
CA ASP A 130 -9.46 12.50 -8.21
C ASP A 130 -8.92 13.23 -9.45
N ALA A 131 -8.12 12.55 -10.28
CA ALA A 131 -7.62 13.09 -11.55
C ALA A 131 -8.75 13.38 -12.58
N LYS A 132 -9.89 12.70 -12.51
CA LYS A 132 -11.03 12.92 -13.42
C LYS A 132 -11.82 14.17 -13.07
N VAL A 133 -11.85 14.56 -11.79
CA VAL A 133 -12.64 15.71 -11.30
C VAL A 133 -11.79 16.95 -11.03
N SER A 134 -10.49 16.77 -10.79
CA SER A 134 -9.56 17.86 -10.51
C SER A 134 -8.92 18.43 -11.78
N ARG A 135 -8.48 19.69 -11.71
CA ARG A 135 -7.57 20.30 -12.70
C ARG A 135 -6.11 19.92 -12.46
N ASN A 136 -5.83 19.23 -11.36
CA ASN A 136 -4.51 18.83 -10.92
C ASN A 136 -4.18 17.42 -11.45
N SER A 137 -2.90 17.16 -11.72
CA SER A 137 -2.44 15.81 -12.06
C SER A 137 -1.71 15.17 -10.89
N PHE A 138 -1.90 13.88 -10.69
CA PHE A 138 -1.33 13.14 -9.57
C PHE A 138 -0.36 12.06 -10.06
N GLN A 139 0.78 11.93 -9.39
CA GLN A 139 1.74 10.85 -9.58
C GLN A 139 2.03 10.21 -8.22
N TYR A 140 2.15 8.89 -8.18
CA TYR A 140 2.33 8.16 -6.94
C TYR A 140 3.57 7.27 -6.98
N SER A 141 4.38 7.37 -5.93
CA SER A 141 5.50 6.47 -5.68
C SER A 141 5.18 5.61 -4.46
N GLU A 142 4.95 4.30 -4.67
CA GLU A 142 4.72 3.34 -3.58
C GLU A 142 5.97 3.19 -2.71
N ARG A 143 7.16 3.22 -3.31
CA ARG A 143 8.45 3.10 -2.59
C ARG A 143 8.67 4.25 -1.63
N ASP A 144 8.41 5.48 -2.08
CA ASP A 144 8.65 6.68 -1.26
C ASP A 144 7.45 7.02 -0.38
N GLN A 145 6.30 6.38 -0.61
CA GLN A 145 5.02 6.72 0.00
C GLN A 145 4.71 8.21 -0.16
N VAL A 146 4.90 8.71 -1.38
CA VAL A 146 4.69 10.12 -1.74
C VAL A 146 3.76 10.23 -2.94
N ILE A 147 2.76 11.10 -2.81
CA ILE A 147 1.96 11.60 -3.92
C ILE A 147 2.57 12.94 -4.35
N THR A 148 2.96 13.03 -5.62
CA THR A 148 3.34 14.28 -6.28
C THR A 148 2.11 14.84 -6.97
N VAL A 149 1.69 16.05 -6.58
CA VAL A 149 0.57 16.76 -7.17
C VAL A 149 1.10 17.93 -7.99
N HIS A 150 0.76 17.96 -9.27
CA HIS A 150 0.97 19.14 -10.09
C HIS A 150 -0.28 20.00 -10.00
N VAL A 151 -0.18 21.05 -9.19
CA VAL A 151 -1.28 21.97 -8.92
C VAL A 151 -1.39 22.96 -10.08
N PHE A 152 -2.63 23.25 -10.48
CA PHE A 152 -2.92 24.30 -11.44
C PHE A 152 -2.30 25.64 -10.98
N GLY A 153 -1.53 26.29 -11.84
CA GLY A 153 -0.73 27.47 -11.47
C GLY A 153 0.77 27.21 -11.35
N GLY A 154 1.26 26.02 -11.73
CA GLY A 154 2.69 25.77 -11.91
C GLY A 154 3.42 25.45 -10.61
N ILE A 155 2.77 24.75 -9.68
CA ILE A 155 3.37 24.30 -8.42
C ILE A 155 3.37 22.77 -8.37
N LYS A 156 4.48 22.20 -7.92
CA LYS A 156 4.62 20.80 -7.53
C LYS A 156 4.53 20.70 -6.01
N ALA A 157 3.55 19.94 -5.52
CA ALA A 157 3.39 19.61 -4.10
C ALA A 157 3.74 18.14 -3.87
N PHE A 158 4.46 17.86 -2.79
CA PHE A 158 4.87 16.52 -2.39
C PHE A 158 4.17 16.17 -1.09
N ILE A 159 3.27 15.20 -1.12
CA ILE A 159 2.46 14.78 0.01
C ILE A 159 2.94 13.41 0.47
N LYS A 160 3.37 13.32 1.72
CA LYS A 160 3.64 12.04 2.36
C LYS A 160 2.33 11.39 2.77
N ILE A 161 2.15 10.13 2.38
CA ILE A 161 0.99 9.34 2.76
C ILE A 161 1.32 8.41 3.94
N PRO A 162 0.40 8.21 4.88
CA PRO A 162 0.49 7.11 5.84
C PRO A 162 0.45 5.74 5.15
N GLN A 163 1.17 4.76 5.70
CA GLN A 163 1.24 3.39 5.17
C GLN A 163 -0.12 2.68 5.03
N ASN A 164 -1.13 3.11 5.79
CA ASN A 164 -2.47 2.53 5.76
C ASN A 164 -3.50 3.48 5.12
N TRP A 165 -3.07 4.63 4.60
CA TRP A 165 -3.95 5.49 3.81
C TRP A 165 -4.32 4.79 2.50
N PRO A 166 -5.58 4.88 2.02
CA PRO A 166 -6.69 5.67 2.55
C PRO A 166 -7.61 4.94 3.55
N VAL A 167 -7.26 3.72 3.97
CA VAL A 167 -8.08 2.91 4.88
C VAL A 167 -8.04 3.46 6.32
N SER A 168 -6.91 4.01 6.74
CA SER A 168 -6.77 4.66 8.04
C SER A 168 -7.22 6.12 8.03
N THR A 169 -7.70 6.61 9.18
CA THR A 169 -8.02 8.03 9.43
C THR A 169 -6.78 8.91 9.66
N SER A 170 -5.59 8.41 9.36
CA SER A 170 -4.35 9.16 9.50
C SER A 170 -4.29 10.32 8.50
N PRO A 171 -3.88 11.53 8.94
CA PRO A 171 -3.84 12.70 8.07
C PRO A 171 -2.71 12.60 7.04
N LEU A 172 -3.00 13.11 5.84
CA LEU A 172 -2.01 13.47 4.84
C LEU A 172 -1.14 14.61 5.37
N LYS A 173 0.13 14.60 4.95
CA LYS A 173 1.09 15.64 5.33
C LYS A 173 1.83 16.14 4.11
N LEU A 174 1.76 17.45 3.88
CA LEU A 174 2.54 18.12 2.86
C LEU A 174 3.98 18.26 3.35
N ILE A 175 4.93 17.67 2.62
CA ILE A 175 6.36 17.66 3.00
C ILE A 175 7.19 18.67 2.22
N SER A 176 6.76 19.07 1.03
CA SER A 176 7.44 20.09 0.23
C SER A 176 6.51 20.68 -0.82
N MET A 177 6.73 21.94 -1.19
CA MET A 177 6.16 22.59 -2.36
C MET A 177 7.26 23.30 -3.12
N LYS A 178 7.24 23.22 -4.45
CA LYS A 178 8.22 23.86 -5.33
C LYS A 178 7.54 24.37 -6.59
N PRO A 179 8.01 25.47 -7.20
CA PRO A 179 7.61 25.84 -8.55
C PRO A 179 7.88 24.69 -9.53
N LEU A 180 7.03 24.55 -10.54
CA LEU A 180 7.16 23.54 -11.59
C LEU A 180 8.35 23.84 -12.52
N ASP A 181 8.58 25.11 -12.78
CA ASP A 181 9.66 25.67 -13.58
C ASP A 181 10.51 26.58 -12.69
N GLU A 182 11.83 26.37 -12.69
CA GLU A 182 12.78 27.19 -11.93
C GLU A 182 12.85 28.64 -12.46
N SER A 183 12.33 28.88 -13.67
CA SER A 183 12.24 30.20 -14.30
C SER A 183 10.86 30.88 -14.17
N ALA A 184 9.84 30.18 -13.64
CA ALA A 184 8.55 30.78 -13.37
C ALA A 184 8.69 31.78 -12.21
N GLY A 185 8.38 33.05 -12.50
CA GLY A 185 8.67 34.21 -11.64
C GLY A 185 8.46 33.97 -10.14
N ASP A 186 9.40 34.50 -9.36
CA ASP A 186 9.62 34.29 -7.92
C ASP A 186 8.33 34.07 -7.10
N ILE A 187 7.85 32.82 -7.06
CA ILE A 187 6.94 32.41 -6.01
C ILE A 187 7.77 32.41 -4.73
N SER A 188 7.49 33.36 -3.85
CA SER A 188 8.25 33.54 -2.61
C SER A 188 8.28 32.24 -1.82
N LEU A 189 9.50 31.73 -1.54
CA LEU A 189 9.69 30.57 -0.67
C LEU A 189 9.01 30.75 0.70
N VAL A 190 8.94 31.98 1.20
CA VAL A 190 8.24 32.30 2.45
C VAL A 190 6.74 32.05 2.33
N MET A 191 6.13 32.35 1.18
CA MET A 191 4.71 32.06 0.94
C MET A 191 4.47 30.55 0.85
N LEU A 192 5.35 29.81 0.16
CA LEU A 192 5.25 28.35 0.08
C LEU A 192 5.39 27.69 1.46
N CYS A 193 6.34 28.14 2.29
CA CYS A 193 6.48 27.66 3.66
C CYS A 193 5.23 27.93 4.50
N LYS A 194 4.67 29.15 4.41
CA LYS A 194 3.42 29.49 5.13
C LYS A 194 2.23 28.65 4.65
N ALA A 195 2.10 28.44 3.34
CA ALA A 195 1.05 27.58 2.78
C ALA A 195 1.19 26.14 3.30
N MET A 196 2.42 25.61 3.37
CA MET A 196 2.69 24.29 3.92
C MET A 196 2.30 24.18 5.41
N GLU A 197 2.60 25.19 6.22
CA GLU A 197 2.22 25.24 7.63
C GLU A 197 0.69 25.26 7.82
N ILE A 198 -0.01 26.07 7.02
CA ILE A 198 -1.47 26.17 7.06
C ILE A 198 -2.12 24.85 6.65
N LEU A 199 -1.70 24.27 5.52
CA LEU A 199 -2.24 23.00 5.04
C LEU A 199 -2.02 21.87 6.06
N ASN A 200 -0.85 21.81 6.68
CA ASN A 200 -0.57 20.79 7.69
C ASN A 200 -1.34 20.98 9.01
N THR A 201 -2.00 22.12 9.22
CA THR A 201 -2.80 22.44 10.42
C THR A 201 -4.30 22.53 10.17
N VAL A 202 -4.75 22.35 8.92
CA VAL A 202 -6.18 22.30 8.57
C VAL A 202 -6.88 21.13 9.26
N GLU A 203 -8.21 21.22 9.37
CA GLU A 203 -9.05 20.22 10.01
C GLU A 203 -8.76 18.79 9.53
N LEU A 204 -8.80 17.84 10.46
CA LEU A 204 -8.42 16.45 10.22
C LEU A 204 -9.24 15.82 9.08
N SER A 205 -10.52 16.14 8.98
CA SER A 205 -11.42 15.69 7.91
C SER A 205 -10.91 16.06 6.51
N ARG A 206 -10.41 17.29 6.33
CA ARG A 206 -9.82 17.74 5.06
C ARG A 206 -8.49 17.07 4.78
N ARG A 207 -7.68 16.81 5.81
CA ARG A 207 -6.39 16.11 5.64
C ARG A 207 -6.53 14.61 5.39
N GLN A 208 -7.72 14.03 5.50
CA GLN A 208 -7.94 12.61 5.19
C GLN A 208 -8.30 12.38 3.72
N ASN A 209 -8.84 13.39 3.04
CA ASN A 209 -9.25 13.33 1.65
C ASN A 209 -8.30 14.15 0.76
N LEU A 210 -7.74 13.53 -0.28
CA LEU A 210 -6.71 14.16 -1.10
C LEU A 210 -7.21 15.41 -1.85
N LEU A 211 -8.42 15.37 -2.42
CA LEU A 211 -9.02 16.53 -3.08
C LEU A 211 -9.24 17.69 -2.10
N LEU A 212 -9.90 17.42 -0.97
CA LEU A 212 -10.18 18.44 0.04
C LEU A 212 -8.89 19.04 0.63
N PHE A 213 -7.83 18.24 0.71
CA PHE A 213 -6.52 18.67 1.17
C PHE A 213 -5.82 19.59 0.16
N ILE A 214 -5.92 19.31 -1.14
CA ILE A 214 -5.32 20.13 -2.20
C ILE A 214 -6.12 21.41 -2.47
N ASP A 215 -7.45 21.37 -2.30
CA ASP A 215 -8.33 22.52 -2.51
C ASP A 215 -8.37 23.51 -1.32
N ALA A 216 -7.76 23.17 -0.18
CA ALA A 216 -7.72 23.99 1.03
C ALA A 216 -6.71 25.14 0.93
#